data_AF-A0A4D5RIR3-F1
#
_entry.id   AF-A0A4D5RIR3-F1
#
_cell.length_a   1.000
_cell.length_b   1.000
_cell.length_c   1.000
_cell.angle_alpha   90.00
_cell.angle_beta   90.00
_cell.angle_gamma   90.00
#
_symmetry.space_group_name_H-M   'P 1'
#
loop_
_entity.id
_entity.type
_entity.pdbx_description
1 polymer ?
#
loop_
_entity_poly.entity_id
_entity_poly.type
_entity_poly.pdbx_seq_one_letter_code
_entity_poly.pdbx_strand_id
1 'polypeptide(L)'
;MCYNVLCDKYATRQVYGYCPSWALSWEYRRKGIMDEIRHYSADIISLQEVETEQFHGFFLPELKRDGYDGIFSPKSRAKTMSEGDRKHVDGCAIFYRTNKFILLKEHLVEFNQLAMANAEGSDDMLNRVMTKDNIGLAALLQIKDGALDNANLEGKGLLQQQAPLLVCTAHIHWDPEYCDVKLIQTMMLMRELRSIVEEAVQVLRSAPHRRGNPDTGSVPLLLCGDMNSLPDSGVIEFLKTGHVSADHPDFKELGYKDCLRKMCIESDSFVGSTYTHPFKIKEAYADGVMPYTNYTFDFKGVIDYIFFSRQHLSVLGVLGPLDQQWLEENKVVGCPHPHVPSDHLPLLAQLELALPSNGFVQQRR
;
A
#
# COMPACT_ATOMS: atom_id res chain seq x y z
N MET A 1 5.39 -2.58 8.17
CA MET A 1 6.39 -1.71 7.54
C MET A 1 5.92 -1.37 6.13
N CYS A 2 6.02 -0.12 5.71
CA CYS A 2 5.85 0.33 4.32
C CYS A 2 7.12 1.05 3.89
N TYR A 3 7.73 0.66 2.77
CA TYR A 3 9.02 1.22 2.37
C TYR A 3 9.27 1.12 0.86
N ASN A 4 9.41 2.27 0.20
CA ASN A 4 9.97 2.35 -1.15
C ASN A 4 11.50 2.23 -1.05
N VAL A 5 12.07 1.20 -1.67
CA VAL A 5 13.50 0.85 -1.51
C VAL A 5 14.42 1.51 -2.52
N LEU A 6 13.89 2.33 -3.43
CA LEU A 6 14.58 2.93 -4.57
C LEU A 6 15.30 1.89 -5.44
N CYS A 7 14.68 1.50 -6.56
CA CYS A 7 15.28 0.51 -7.45
C CYS A 7 16.60 1.01 -8.07
N ASP A 8 17.48 0.09 -8.48
CA ASP A 8 18.79 0.45 -9.03
C ASP A 8 18.64 1.27 -10.31
N LYS A 9 17.62 0.96 -11.11
CA LYS A 9 17.29 1.70 -12.33
C LYS A 9 17.07 3.21 -12.11
N TYR A 10 16.52 3.62 -10.97
CA TYR A 10 16.25 5.03 -10.68
C TYR A 10 17.35 5.71 -9.85
N ALA A 11 18.20 4.94 -9.18
CA ALA A 11 19.32 5.39 -8.34
C ALA A 11 20.52 5.98 -9.13
N THR A 12 20.27 6.97 -9.98
CA THR A 12 21.24 7.54 -10.90
C THR A 12 21.90 8.81 -10.35
N ARG A 13 23.12 9.13 -10.83
CA ARG A 13 23.83 10.37 -10.49
C ARG A 13 23.16 11.64 -11.04
N GLN A 14 22.29 11.49 -12.04
CA GLN A 14 21.50 12.58 -12.60
C GLN A 14 20.44 13.05 -11.60
N VAL A 15 19.76 12.11 -10.93
CA VAL A 15 18.73 12.42 -9.92
C VAL A 15 19.38 12.68 -8.56
N TYR A 16 20.34 11.86 -8.15
CA TYR A 16 20.97 11.90 -6.83
C TYR A 16 22.42 12.41 -6.90
N GLY A 17 22.63 13.57 -7.53
CA GLY A 17 23.96 14.17 -7.76
C GLY A 17 24.75 14.51 -6.48
N TYR A 18 24.07 14.58 -5.34
CA TYR A 18 24.66 14.77 -4.01
C TYR A 18 25.14 13.46 -3.36
N CYS A 19 24.68 12.28 -3.81
CA CYS A 19 25.04 10.99 -3.22
C CYS A 19 26.18 10.31 -4.00
N PRO A 20 27.33 9.98 -3.39
CA PRO A 20 28.46 9.44 -4.13
C PRO A 20 28.13 8.10 -4.79
N SER A 21 28.67 7.85 -5.99
CA SER A 21 28.28 6.69 -6.82
C SER A 21 28.43 5.33 -6.12
N TRP A 22 29.40 5.19 -5.22
CA TRP A 22 29.59 3.95 -4.45
C TRP A 22 28.46 3.73 -3.44
N ALA A 23 27.86 4.79 -2.91
CA ALA A 23 26.72 4.72 -2.00
C ALA A 23 25.40 4.57 -2.76
N LEU A 24 25.33 5.00 -4.04
CA LEU A 24 24.19 4.73 -4.92
C LEU A 24 24.16 3.29 -5.46
N SER A 25 25.32 2.66 -5.60
CA SER A 25 25.44 1.30 -6.11
C SER A 25 24.53 0.33 -5.36
N TRP A 26 23.72 -0.45 -6.09
CA TRP A 26 22.86 -1.48 -5.51
C TRP A 26 23.60 -2.42 -4.55
N GLU A 27 24.81 -2.83 -4.89
CA GLU A 27 25.63 -3.74 -4.07
C GLU A 27 25.93 -3.18 -2.66
N TYR A 28 25.97 -1.85 -2.54
CA TYR A 28 26.09 -1.15 -1.26
C TYR A 28 24.71 -0.98 -0.61
N ARG A 29 23.74 -0.36 -1.32
CA ARG A 29 22.43 0.00 -0.74
C ARG A 29 21.63 -1.19 -0.27
N ARG A 30 21.67 -2.32 -1.00
CA ARG A 30 20.91 -3.53 -0.64
C ARG A 30 21.22 -4.04 0.77
N LYS A 31 22.46 -3.82 1.25
CA LYS A 31 22.87 -4.19 2.61
C LYS A 31 22.13 -3.33 3.63
N GLY A 32 22.20 -2.00 3.49
CA GLY A 32 21.48 -1.07 4.35
C GLY A 32 19.96 -1.28 4.31
N ILE A 33 19.38 -1.50 3.12
CA ILE A 33 17.95 -1.81 2.97
C ILE A 33 17.56 -3.05 3.77
N MET A 34 18.34 -4.13 3.65
CA MET A 34 18.07 -5.37 4.40
C MET A 34 18.29 -5.20 5.90
N ASP A 35 19.32 -4.46 6.31
CA ASP A 35 19.59 -4.16 7.72
C ASP A 35 18.43 -3.37 8.34
N GLU A 36 17.87 -2.38 7.63
CA GLU A 36 16.68 -1.61 8.03
C GLU A 36 15.46 -2.53 8.22
N ILE A 37 15.18 -3.40 7.25
CA ILE A 37 14.07 -4.36 7.30
C ILE A 37 14.22 -5.31 8.50
N ARG A 38 15.43 -5.87 8.70
CA ARG A 38 15.74 -6.79 9.80
C ARG A 38 15.69 -6.11 11.15
N HIS A 39 16.16 -4.87 11.25
CA HIS A 39 16.21 -4.10 12.48
C HIS A 39 14.80 -3.91 13.06
N TYR A 40 13.83 -3.51 12.23
CA TYR A 40 12.46 -3.30 12.69
C TYR A 40 11.66 -4.59 12.84
N SER A 41 12.04 -5.68 12.14
CA SER A 41 11.44 -7.00 12.29
C SER A 41 9.89 -6.99 12.21
N ALA A 42 9.34 -6.19 11.30
CA ALA A 42 7.89 -6.00 11.18
C ALA A 42 7.17 -7.30 10.81
N ASP A 43 5.96 -7.52 11.32
CA ASP A 43 5.18 -8.73 11.06
C ASP A 43 4.70 -8.84 9.60
N ILE A 44 4.40 -7.68 8.99
CA ILE A 44 4.03 -7.50 7.59
C ILE A 44 4.90 -6.37 7.02
N ILE A 45 5.48 -6.61 5.86
CA ILE A 45 6.36 -5.67 5.15
C ILE A 45 5.80 -5.46 3.74
N SER A 46 5.47 -4.22 3.40
CA SER A 46 5.06 -3.79 2.06
C SER A 46 6.20 -2.98 1.44
N LEU A 47 6.75 -3.46 0.33
CA LEU A 47 7.82 -2.78 -0.39
C LEU A 47 7.36 -2.30 -1.76
N GLN A 48 7.84 -1.13 -2.16
CA GLN A 48 7.71 -0.59 -3.51
C GLN A 48 9.11 -0.50 -4.14
N GLU A 49 9.17 -0.42 -5.47
CA GLU A 49 10.42 -0.39 -6.25
C GLU A 49 11.33 -1.62 -6.05
N VAL A 50 10.72 -2.78 -5.86
CA VAL A 50 11.48 -4.05 -5.81
C VAL A 50 11.70 -4.54 -7.24
N GLU A 51 12.95 -4.61 -7.71
CA GLU A 51 13.26 -5.24 -9.01
C GLU A 51 13.00 -6.74 -9.02
N THR A 52 12.51 -7.26 -10.15
CA THR A 52 12.12 -8.67 -10.31
C THR A 52 13.25 -9.63 -9.94
N GLU A 53 14.46 -9.42 -10.46
CA GLU A 53 15.60 -10.28 -10.13
C GLU A 53 16.01 -10.15 -8.65
N GLN A 54 15.89 -8.96 -8.06
CA GLN A 54 16.22 -8.73 -6.66
C GLN A 54 15.19 -9.35 -5.71
N PHE A 55 13.90 -9.38 -6.09
CA PHE A 55 12.91 -10.12 -5.30
C PHE A 55 13.29 -11.59 -5.17
N HIS A 56 13.54 -12.26 -6.30
CA HIS A 56 13.81 -13.70 -6.33
C HIS A 56 15.22 -14.07 -5.86
N GLY A 57 16.23 -13.24 -6.16
CA GLY A 57 17.63 -13.51 -5.88
C GLY A 57 18.14 -12.96 -4.54
N PHE A 58 17.45 -11.99 -3.95
CA PHE A 58 17.92 -11.30 -2.75
C PHE A 58 16.85 -11.21 -1.65
N PHE A 59 15.76 -10.46 -1.85
CA PHE A 59 14.79 -10.19 -0.79
C PHE A 59 14.11 -11.46 -0.27
N LEU A 60 13.55 -12.30 -1.15
CA LEU A 60 12.82 -13.49 -0.74
C LEU A 60 13.72 -14.54 -0.08
N PRO A 61 14.91 -14.91 -0.61
CA PRO A 61 15.80 -15.84 0.06
C PRO A 61 16.29 -15.36 1.43
N GLU A 62 16.64 -14.07 1.56
CA GLU A 62 17.11 -13.51 2.83
C GLU A 62 16.00 -13.47 3.87
N LEU A 63 14.82 -12.96 3.52
CA LEU A 63 13.68 -12.88 4.45
C LEU A 63 13.09 -14.26 4.78
N LYS A 64 13.21 -15.25 3.89
CA LYS A 64 12.86 -16.64 4.21
C LYS A 64 13.71 -17.21 5.35
N ARG A 65 15.00 -16.88 5.41
CA ARG A 65 15.86 -17.27 6.54
C ARG A 65 15.41 -16.62 7.85
N ASP A 66 14.82 -15.44 7.75
CA ASP A 66 14.29 -14.69 8.89
C ASP A 66 12.84 -15.07 9.25
N GLY A 67 12.26 -16.09 8.60
CA GLY A 67 10.93 -16.63 8.92
C GLY A 67 9.76 -15.99 8.18
N TYR A 68 10.03 -15.25 7.11
CA TYR A 68 9.01 -14.68 6.24
C TYR A 68 8.73 -15.57 5.03
N ASP A 69 7.56 -15.37 4.42
CA ASP A 69 7.34 -15.67 3.01
C ASP A 69 6.85 -14.40 2.34
N GLY A 70 6.77 -14.37 1.01
CA GLY A 70 6.37 -13.17 0.32
C GLY A 70 5.89 -13.38 -1.10
N ILE A 71 5.11 -12.41 -1.56
CA ILE A 71 4.58 -12.31 -2.91
C ILE A 71 5.10 -11.06 -3.60
N PHE A 72 5.16 -11.10 -4.92
CA PHE A 72 5.66 -10.01 -5.75
C PHE A 72 4.93 -9.94 -7.06
N SER A 73 4.76 -8.73 -7.58
CA SER A 73 4.35 -8.52 -8.96
C SER A 73 5.12 -7.35 -9.54
N PRO A 74 5.73 -7.50 -10.73
CA PRO A 74 6.35 -6.40 -11.45
C PRO A 74 5.30 -5.49 -12.09
N LYS A 75 5.67 -4.24 -12.39
CA LYS A 75 4.83 -3.35 -13.20
C LYS A 75 4.48 -3.98 -14.55
N SER A 76 3.31 -3.63 -15.09
CA SER A 76 2.69 -4.32 -16.23
C SER A 76 3.55 -4.34 -17.51
N ARG A 77 4.48 -3.39 -17.67
CA ARG A 77 5.45 -3.39 -18.79
C ARG A 77 6.28 -4.68 -18.88
N ALA A 78 6.49 -5.40 -17.78
CA ALA A 78 7.19 -6.68 -17.77
C ALA A 78 6.63 -7.71 -18.76
N LYS A 79 5.35 -7.61 -19.13
CA LYS A 79 4.67 -8.53 -20.06
C LYS A 79 5.06 -8.35 -21.53
N THR A 80 5.57 -7.17 -21.91
CA THR A 80 5.89 -6.83 -23.30
C THR A 80 7.39 -6.67 -23.54
N MET A 81 8.22 -6.77 -22.49
CA MET A 81 9.67 -6.60 -22.56
C MET A 81 10.40 -7.93 -22.84
N SER A 82 11.66 -7.82 -23.26
CA SER A 82 12.55 -8.97 -23.40
C SER A 82 12.80 -9.63 -22.03
N GLU A 83 13.20 -10.90 -22.02
CA GLU A 83 13.49 -11.62 -20.77
C GLU A 83 14.61 -10.95 -19.96
N GLY A 84 15.62 -10.39 -20.63
CA GLY A 84 16.71 -9.65 -19.98
C GLY A 84 16.22 -8.38 -19.31
N ASP A 85 15.46 -7.54 -20.01
CA ASP A 85 14.98 -6.27 -19.45
C ASP A 85 13.91 -6.48 -18.36
N ARG A 86 13.11 -7.54 -18.48
CA ARG A 86 12.07 -7.90 -17.52
C ARG A 86 12.63 -8.09 -16.11
N LYS A 87 13.87 -8.57 -15.98
CA LYS A 87 14.56 -8.75 -14.68
C LYS A 87 14.72 -7.47 -13.89
N HIS A 88 14.84 -6.34 -14.59
CA HIS A 88 15.03 -5.01 -14.01
C HIS A 88 13.72 -4.21 -13.93
N VAL A 89 12.58 -4.83 -14.25
CA VAL A 89 11.28 -4.21 -14.00
C VAL A 89 11.00 -4.32 -12.52
N ASP A 90 10.84 -3.15 -11.91
CA ASP A 90 10.44 -2.98 -10.53
C ASP A 90 8.92 -3.17 -10.35
N GLY A 91 8.52 -3.42 -9.10
CA GLY A 91 7.13 -3.56 -8.72
C GLY A 91 6.94 -3.54 -7.20
N CYS A 92 5.87 -4.20 -6.77
CA CYS A 92 5.45 -4.23 -5.38
C CYS A 92 5.65 -5.62 -4.78
N ALA A 93 6.06 -5.68 -3.52
CA ALA A 93 6.17 -6.92 -2.76
C ALA A 93 5.46 -6.83 -1.40
N ILE A 94 4.90 -7.95 -0.95
CA ILE A 94 4.36 -8.10 0.41
C ILE A 94 5.04 -9.31 1.05
N PHE A 95 5.70 -9.10 2.18
CA PHE A 95 6.23 -10.17 3.03
C PHE A 95 5.43 -10.26 4.32
N TYR A 96 5.29 -11.47 4.85
CA TYR A 96 4.57 -11.74 6.08
C TYR A 96 5.25 -12.86 6.89
N ARG A 97 5.23 -12.71 8.22
CA ARG A 97 5.75 -13.71 9.15
C ARG A 97 4.97 -15.02 9.04
N THR A 98 5.63 -16.10 8.62
CA THR A 98 4.97 -17.41 8.39
C THR A 98 4.48 -18.07 9.68
N ASN A 99 5.02 -17.71 10.85
CA ASN A 99 4.50 -18.17 12.13
C ASN A 99 3.22 -17.44 12.57
N LYS A 100 2.90 -16.28 11.96
CA LYS A 100 1.72 -15.47 12.29
C LYS A 100 0.63 -15.50 11.22
N PHE A 101 1.00 -15.65 9.95
CA PHE A 101 0.08 -15.57 8.82
C PHE A 101 0.17 -16.76 7.86
N ILE A 102 -0.92 -17.02 7.16
CA ILE A 102 -1.00 -17.92 6.01
C ILE A 102 -1.59 -17.12 4.85
N LEU A 103 -0.91 -17.11 3.70
CA LEU A 103 -1.48 -16.55 2.48
C LEU A 103 -2.60 -17.43 1.95
N LEU A 104 -3.80 -16.85 1.83
CA LEU A 104 -4.96 -17.51 1.22
C LEU A 104 -5.02 -17.23 -0.27
N LYS A 105 -4.81 -15.97 -0.65
CA LYS A 105 -4.92 -15.52 -2.05
C LYS A 105 -4.09 -14.26 -2.27
N GLU A 106 -3.52 -14.15 -3.46
CA GLU A 106 -2.87 -12.94 -3.96
C GLU A 106 -3.68 -12.35 -5.12
N HIS A 107 -3.64 -11.02 -5.24
CA HIS A 107 -4.35 -10.29 -6.28
C HIS A 107 -3.47 -9.17 -6.83
N LEU A 108 -3.32 -9.14 -8.15
CA LEU A 108 -2.66 -8.06 -8.87
C LEU A 108 -3.72 -7.10 -9.43
N VAL A 109 -3.53 -5.81 -9.17
CA VAL A 109 -4.35 -4.72 -9.71
C VAL A 109 -3.54 -3.97 -10.76
N GLU A 110 -3.91 -4.13 -12.03
CA GLU A 110 -3.23 -3.48 -13.17
C GLU A 110 -4.05 -2.27 -13.63
N PHE A 111 -3.62 -1.07 -13.23
CA PHE A 111 -4.40 0.14 -13.47
C PHE A 111 -4.58 0.45 -14.96
N ASN A 112 -3.61 0.12 -15.81
CA ASN A 112 -3.75 0.29 -17.26
C ASN A 112 -4.87 -0.58 -17.86
N GLN A 113 -5.02 -1.82 -17.40
CA GLN A 113 -6.08 -2.72 -17.87
C GLN A 113 -7.44 -2.25 -17.38
N LEU A 114 -7.52 -1.79 -16.14
CA LEU A 114 -8.74 -1.19 -15.59
C LEU A 114 -9.11 0.10 -16.33
N ALA A 115 -8.14 0.96 -16.61
CA ALA A 115 -8.34 2.17 -17.41
C ALA A 115 -8.83 1.82 -18.81
N MET A 116 -8.21 0.84 -19.49
CA MET A 116 -8.63 0.37 -20.80
C MET A 116 -10.07 -0.16 -20.79
N ALA A 117 -10.43 -0.96 -19.78
CA ALA A 117 -11.77 -1.53 -19.64
C ALA A 117 -12.85 -0.46 -19.33
N ASN A 118 -12.47 0.66 -18.71
CA ASN A 118 -13.37 1.73 -18.28
C ASN A 118 -13.18 3.03 -19.09
N ALA A 119 -12.54 2.98 -20.26
CA ALA A 119 -12.22 4.16 -21.07
C ALA A 119 -13.36 4.62 -22.01
N GLU A 120 -14.48 3.90 -22.04
CA GLU A 120 -15.56 4.19 -22.99
C GLU A 120 -16.06 5.64 -22.89
N GLY A 121 -15.82 6.42 -23.95
CA GLY A 121 -16.20 7.83 -24.03
C GLY A 121 -15.23 8.82 -23.39
N SER A 122 -14.00 8.41 -23.03
CA SER A 122 -12.98 9.29 -22.46
C SER A 122 -11.61 9.10 -23.11
N ASP A 123 -11.22 10.03 -23.99
CA ASP A 123 -9.88 10.08 -24.57
C ASP A 123 -8.81 10.31 -23.49
N ASP A 124 -9.13 11.10 -22.46
CA ASP A 124 -8.24 11.36 -21.34
C ASP A 124 -7.92 10.09 -20.54
N MET A 125 -8.87 9.15 -20.41
CA MET A 125 -8.63 7.86 -19.78
C MET A 125 -7.63 7.03 -20.58
N LEU A 126 -7.75 7.01 -21.92
CA LEU A 126 -6.84 6.30 -22.81
C LEU A 126 -5.45 6.94 -22.84
N ASN A 127 -5.38 8.25 -22.99
CA ASN A 127 -4.12 8.95 -23.24
C ASN A 127 -3.31 9.16 -21.96
N ARG A 128 -3.98 9.44 -20.83
CA ARG A 128 -3.31 9.84 -19.59
C ARG A 128 -3.20 8.70 -18.59
N VAL A 129 -4.26 7.90 -18.41
CA VAL A 129 -4.33 6.86 -17.36
C VAL A 129 -3.86 5.50 -17.89
N MET A 130 -4.42 5.02 -19.00
CA MET A 130 -4.12 3.69 -19.58
C MET A 130 -2.64 3.54 -20.02
N THR A 131 -1.98 4.64 -20.34
CA THR A 131 -0.54 4.66 -20.68
C THR A 131 0.40 4.46 -19.49
N LYS A 132 -0.12 4.41 -18.24
CA LYS A 132 0.70 4.25 -17.03
C LYS A 132 0.65 2.81 -16.52
N ASP A 133 1.81 2.21 -16.32
CA ASP A 133 2.00 0.79 -15.99
C ASP A 133 2.09 0.51 -14.47
N ASN A 134 1.65 1.47 -13.66
CA ASN A 134 1.56 1.35 -12.20
C ASN A 134 0.63 0.21 -11.79
N ILE A 135 0.88 -0.35 -10.60
CA ILE A 135 0.14 -1.50 -10.07
C ILE A 135 -0.17 -1.37 -8.58
N GLY A 136 -1.17 -2.13 -8.13
CA GLY A 136 -1.37 -2.52 -6.75
C GLY A 136 -1.19 -4.04 -6.59
N LEU A 137 -0.75 -4.48 -5.42
CA LEU A 137 -0.65 -5.88 -5.02
C LEU A 137 -1.39 -6.08 -3.71
N ALA A 138 -2.24 -7.09 -3.62
CA ALA A 138 -2.98 -7.41 -2.41
C ALA A 138 -2.81 -8.88 -2.02
N ALA A 139 -2.74 -9.12 -0.71
CA ALA A 139 -2.66 -10.42 -0.08
C ALA A 139 -3.82 -10.59 0.90
N LEU A 140 -4.57 -11.67 0.77
CA LEU A 140 -5.54 -12.10 1.76
C LEU A 140 -4.85 -13.05 2.72
N LEU A 141 -4.63 -12.61 3.96
CA LEU A 141 -3.84 -13.32 4.97
C LEU A 141 -4.74 -13.86 6.09
N GLN A 142 -4.73 -15.17 6.29
CA GLN A 142 -5.31 -15.77 7.48
C GLN A 142 -4.36 -15.59 8.67
N ILE A 143 -4.88 -15.10 9.80
CA ILE A 143 -4.13 -14.98 11.05
C ILE A 143 -4.13 -16.35 11.74
N LYS A 144 -2.96 -16.82 12.16
CA LYS A 144 -2.77 -18.10 12.87
C LYS A 144 -3.17 -17.99 14.34
N ASP A 145 -3.60 -19.11 14.91
CA ASP A 145 -3.88 -19.18 16.35
C ASP A 145 -2.60 -18.93 17.15
N GLY A 146 -2.66 -18.01 18.14
CA GLY A 146 -1.49 -17.62 18.94
C GLY A 146 -0.55 -16.61 18.27
N ALA A 147 -0.91 -16.06 17.10
CA ALA A 147 -0.14 -15.00 16.44
C ALA A 147 -0.18 -13.65 17.17
N LEU A 148 -1.18 -13.44 18.03
CA LEU A 148 -1.39 -12.20 18.79
C LEU A 148 -0.90 -12.41 20.24
N ASP A 149 0.08 -11.60 20.66
CA ASP A 149 0.82 -11.75 21.93
C ASP A 149 -0.05 -11.65 23.21
N ASN A 150 -1.33 -11.28 23.09
CA ASN A 150 -2.28 -11.11 24.20
C ASN A 150 -3.64 -11.80 24.00
N ALA A 151 -3.75 -12.76 23.07
CA ALA A 151 -4.98 -13.56 22.98
C ALA A 151 -5.09 -14.45 24.24
N ASN A 152 -5.88 -13.99 25.23
CA ASN A 152 -6.27 -14.77 26.40
C ASN A 152 -6.59 -16.22 25.98
N LEU A 153 -6.23 -17.19 26.83
CA LEU A 153 -6.36 -18.63 26.57
C LEU A 153 -7.75 -19.07 26.08
N GLU A 154 -8.80 -18.27 26.35
CA GLU A 154 -10.18 -18.49 25.91
C GLU A 154 -10.46 -18.11 24.44
N GLY A 155 -9.58 -17.34 23.78
CA GLY A 155 -9.74 -16.87 22.39
C GLY A 155 -9.09 -17.76 21.31
N LYS A 156 -8.37 -18.82 21.70
CA LYS A 156 -7.57 -19.67 20.80
C LYS A 156 -8.37 -20.42 19.72
N GLY A 157 -9.69 -20.57 19.89
CA GLY A 157 -10.59 -21.16 18.87
C GLY A 157 -11.36 -20.14 18.04
N LEU A 158 -11.30 -18.85 18.38
CA LEU A 158 -12.06 -17.78 17.71
C LEU A 158 -11.29 -17.16 16.54
N LEU A 159 -9.95 -17.23 16.53
CA LEU A 159 -9.11 -16.64 15.47
C LEU A 159 -9.22 -17.40 14.14
N GLN A 160 -9.32 -18.74 14.17
CA GLN A 160 -9.66 -19.54 12.98
C GLN A 160 -11.05 -19.23 12.39
N GLN A 161 -11.95 -18.59 13.16
CA GLN A 161 -13.26 -18.14 12.68
C GLN A 161 -13.31 -16.64 12.33
N GLN A 162 -12.17 -15.93 12.41
CA GLN A 162 -12.08 -14.54 11.98
C GLN A 162 -11.96 -14.42 10.47
N ALA A 163 -12.45 -13.29 9.97
CA ALA A 163 -12.17 -12.89 8.61
C ALA A 163 -10.64 -12.70 8.43
N PRO A 164 -10.10 -13.06 7.26
CA PRO A 164 -8.71 -12.80 6.93
C PRO A 164 -8.41 -11.29 6.95
N LEU A 165 -7.14 -10.94 7.11
CA LEU A 165 -6.63 -9.59 6.93
C LEU A 165 -6.31 -9.36 5.45
N LEU A 166 -6.92 -8.35 4.84
CA LEU A 166 -6.55 -7.89 3.52
C LEU A 166 -5.40 -6.88 3.64
N VAL A 167 -4.22 -7.25 3.15
CA VAL A 167 -3.05 -6.35 3.06
C VAL A 167 -2.90 -5.92 1.62
N CYS A 168 -2.79 -4.63 1.36
CA CYS A 168 -2.52 -4.09 0.04
C CYS A 168 -1.31 -3.17 0.05
N THR A 169 -0.51 -3.21 -1.01
CA THR A 169 0.51 -2.21 -1.32
C THR A 169 0.30 -1.68 -2.73
N ALA A 170 0.48 -0.38 -2.95
CA ALA A 170 0.46 0.23 -4.28
C ALA A 170 1.63 1.18 -4.47
N HIS A 171 2.02 1.37 -5.74
CA HIS A 171 2.95 2.44 -6.14
C HIS A 171 2.29 3.24 -7.27
N ILE A 172 1.67 4.35 -6.87
CA ILE A 172 0.88 5.24 -7.73
C ILE A 172 1.81 6.09 -8.62
N HIS A 173 1.31 6.57 -9.75
CA HIS A 173 2.09 7.37 -10.69
C HIS A 173 2.78 8.58 -10.02
N TRP A 174 4.01 8.89 -10.42
CA TRP A 174 4.87 9.85 -9.71
C TRP A 174 4.70 11.31 -10.15
N ASP A 175 4.46 11.55 -11.44
CA ASP A 175 4.56 12.88 -12.04
C ASP A 175 3.57 13.88 -11.38
N PRO A 176 4.06 15.00 -10.81
CA PRO A 176 3.21 16.04 -10.21
C PRO A 176 2.13 16.59 -11.15
N GLU A 177 2.36 16.58 -12.47
CA GLU A 177 1.41 17.08 -13.47
C GLU A 177 0.26 16.10 -13.78
N TYR A 178 0.20 14.98 -13.08
CA TYR A 178 -0.78 13.92 -13.31
C TYR A 178 -1.58 13.58 -12.04
N CYS A 179 -1.95 14.59 -11.23
CA CYS A 179 -2.82 14.40 -10.06
C CYS A 179 -4.15 13.70 -10.40
N ASP A 180 -4.69 13.92 -11.61
CA ASP A 180 -5.85 13.21 -12.17
C ASP A 180 -5.60 11.70 -12.27
N VAL A 181 -4.44 11.30 -12.80
CA VAL A 181 -4.07 9.89 -12.93
C VAL A 181 -3.88 9.28 -11.55
N LYS A 182 -3.22 9.98 -10.62
CA LYS A 182 -3.02 9.49 -9.25
C LYS A 182 -4.36 9.21 -8.58
N LEU A 183 -5.29 10.16 -8.64
CA LEU A 183 -6.64 10.02 -8.08
C LEU A 183 -7.42 8.87 -8.73
N ILE A 184 -7.41 8.77 -10.06
CA ILE A 184 -8.12 7.70 -10.78
C ILE A 184 -7.53 6.32 -10.46
N GLN A 185 -6.20 6.18 -10.38
CA GLN A 185 -5.55 4.93 -9.96
C GLN A 185 -5.96 4.53 -8.55
N THR A 186 -6.03 5.48 -7.61
CA THR A 186 -6.53 5.23 -6.25
C THR A 186 -8.00 4.82 -6.25
N MET A 187 -8.85 5.45 -7.06
CA MET A 187 -10.26 5.04 -7.20
C MET A 187 -10.40 3.60 -7.72
N MET A 188 -9.63 3.25 -8.75
CA MET A 188 -9.57 1.88 -9.28
C MET A 188 -9.09 0.88 -8.23
N LEU A 189 -8.06 1.24 -7.45
CA LEU A 189 -7.56 0.41 -6.36
C LEU A 189 -8.65 0.12 -5.32
N MET A 190 -9.34 1.15 -4.85
CA MET A 190 -10.39 1.00 -3.83
C MET A 190 -11.58 0.17 -4.35
N ARG A 191 -11.92 0.29 -5.64
CA ARG A 191 -12.93 -0.56 -6.27
C ARG A 191 -12.50 -2.03 -6.28
N GLU A 192 -11.29 -2.33 -6.74
CA GLU A 192 -10.81 -3.72 -6.80
C GLU A 192 -10.66 -4.34 -5.39
N LEU A 193 -10.14 -3.58 -4.42
CA LEU A 193 -10.08 -4.05 -3.03
C LEU A 193 -11.46 -4.39 -2.48
N ARG A 194 -12.49 -3.64 -2.85
CA ARG A 194 -13.87 -3.96 -2.47
C ARG A 194 -14.31 -5.28 -3.09
N SER A 195 -14.08 -5.50 -4.38
CA SER A 195 -14.43 -6.76 -5.05
C SER A 195 -13.72 -7.96 -4.40
N ILE A 196 -12.46 -7.81 -4.00
CA ILE A 196 -11.70 -8.83 -3.26
C ILE A 196 -12.37 -9.14 -1.91
N VAL A 197 -12.78 -8.11 -1.15
CA VAL A 197 -13.49 -8.29 0.13
C VAL A 197 -14.82 -9.01 -0.08
N GLU A 198 -15.59 -8.62 -1.09
CA GLU A 198 -16.88 -9.24 -1.39
C GLU A 198 -16.73 -10.72 -1.77
N GLU A 199 -15.73 -11.06 -2.59
CA GLU A 199 -15.39 -12.45 -2.92
C GLU A 199 -14.99 -13.24 -1.67
N ALA A 200 -14.09 -12.69 -0.84
CA ALA A 200 -13.63 -13.35 0.38
C ALA A 200 -14.80 -13.62 1.36
N VAL A 201 -15.70 -12.65 1.53
CA VAL A 201 -16.89 -12.79 2.38
C VAL A 201 -17.84 -13.87 1.85
N GLN A 202 -18.01 -13.99 0.52
CA GLN A 202 -18.84 -15.04 -0.09
C GLN A 202 -18.27 -16.44 0.17
N VAL A 203 -16.95 -16.62 0.03
CA VAL A 203 -16.28 -17.90 0.30
C VAL A 203 -16.44 -18.28 1.77
N LEU A 204 -16.24 -17.33 2.70
CA LEU A 204 -16.41 -17.57 4.15
C LEU A 204 -17.85 -17.95 4.53
N ARG A 205 -18.86 -17.49 3.78
CA ARG A 205 -20.28 -17.80 3.99
C ARG A 205 -20.73 -19.15 3.49
N SER A 206 -19.97 -19.78 2.60
CA SER A 206 -20.28 -21.13 2.13
C SER A 206 -20.07 -22.18 3.24
N ALA A 207 -19.50 -21.77 4.38
CA ALA A 207 -19.55 -22.50 5.64
C ALA A 207 -20.94 -22.36 6.30
N PRO A 208 -21.53 -23.43 6.90
CA PRO A 208 -22.98 -23.58 7.05
C PRO A 208 -23.74 -22.60 7.98
N HIS A 209 -23.12 -21.56 8.56
CA HIS A 209 -23.63 -20.88 9.76
C HIS A 209 -23.69 -19.33 9.75
N ARG A 210 -23.61 -18.63 8.60
CA ARG A 210 -23.77 -17.15 8.59
C ARG A 210 -24.74 -16.65 7.52
N ARG A 211 -25.97 -16.28 7.92
CA ARG A 211 -26.95 -15.53 7.09
C ARG A 211 -26.96 -14.06 7.52
N GLY A 212 -26.62 -13.14 6.61
CA GLY A 212 -26.66 -11.69 6.80
C GLY A 212 -26.11 -10.95 5.57
N ASN A 213 -26.52 -9.68 5.35
CA ASN A 213 -26.10 -8.86 4.20
C ASN A 213 -24.55 -8.67 4.18
N PRO A 214 -23.90 -8.53 3.01
CA PRO A 214 -22.46 -8.19 2.92
C PRO A 214 -22.18 -6.86 3.60
N ASP A 215 -21.54 -6.92 4.76
CA ASP A 215 -20.85 -5.78 5.32
C ASP A 215 -19.38 -5.91 4.91
N THR A 216 -18.95 -5.05 3.99
CA THR A 216 -17.53 -4.86 3.63
C THR A 216 -16.70 -4.52 4.86
N GLY A 217 -17.34 -4.08 5.95
CA GLY A 217 -16.73 -3.93 7.26
C GLY A 217 -16.47 -5.22 8.03
N SER A 218 -16.50 -6.40 7.40
CA SER A 218 -16.15 -7.67 8.05
C SER A 218 -14.70 -8.12 7.85
N VAL A 219 -14.02 -7.61 6.82
CA VAL A 219 -12.61 -7.92 6.51
C VAL A 219 -11.75 -6.70 6.86
N PRO A 220 -10.80 -6.81 7.81
CA PRO A 220 -9.85 -5.73 8.07
C PRO A 220 -8.98 -5.46 6.85
N LEU A 221 -8.85 -4.18 6.47
CA LEU A 221 -7.92 -3.71 5.44
C LEU A 221 -6.74 -3.01 6.09
N LEU A 222 -5.53 -3.38 5.66
CA LEU A 222 -4.27 -2.65 5.83
C LEU A 222 -3.77 -2.24 4.44
N LEU A 223 -3.81 -0.95 4.12
CA LEU A 223 -3.38 -0.39 2.85
C LEU A 223 -2.08 0.40 3.07
N CYS A 224 -0.99 -0.08 2.49
CA CYS A 224 0.31 0.57 2.46
C CYS A 224 0.58 1.10 1.05
N GLY A 225 1.53 2.03 0.91
CA GLY A 225 2.06 2.34 -0.42
C GLY A 225 2.69 3.71 -0.54
N ASP A 226 3.42 3.86 -1.63
CA ASP A 226 3.84 5.15 -2.16
C ASP A 226 2.69 5.68 -3.04
N MET A 227 2.00 6.68 -2.51
CA MET A 227 0.86 7.31 -3.19
C MET A 227 1.30 8.46 -4.09
N ASN A 228 2.57 8.87 -4.04
CA ASN A 228 3.10 10.03 -4.76
C ASN A 228 2.24 11.30 -4.61
N SER A 229 1.56 11.44 -3.47
CA SER A 229 0.50 12.43 -3.26
C SER A 229 0.62 13.02 -1.85
N LEU A 230 0.64 14.35 -1.77
CA LEU A 230 0.74 15.08 -0.50
C LEU A 230 -0.56 14.97 0.33
N PRO A 231 -0.52 15.24 1.65
CA PRO A 231 -1.68 15.08 2.53
C PRO A 231 -2.92 15.91 2.18
N ASP A 232 -2.75 16.99 1.41
CA ASP A 232 -3.78 17.91 0.93
C ASP A 232 -4.34 17.56 -0.46
N SER A 233 -3.87 16.48 -1.07
CA SER A 233 -4.34 16.01 -2.39
C SER A 233 -5.72 15.33 -2.34
N GLY A 234 -6.39 15.29 -3.50
CA GLY A 234 -7.65 14.57 -3.68
C GLY A 234 -7.51 13.05 -3.46
N VAL A 235 -6.32 12.48 -3.69
CA VAL A 235 -6.00 11.09 -3.36
C VAL A 235 -6.19 10.82 -1.87
N ILE A 236 -5.60 11.69 -1.03
CA ILE A 236 -5.63 11.52 0.42
C ILE A 236 -6.97 11.94 1.01
N GLU A 237 -7.65 12.95 0.44
CA GLU A 237 -9.05 13.24 0.74
C GLU A 237 -9.92 12.00 0.50
N PHE A 238 -9.89 11.44 -0.70
CA PHE A 238 -10.71 10.29 -1.08
C PHE A 238 -10.52 9.11 -0.13
N LEU A 239 -9.27 8.75 0.17
CA LEU A 239 -8.93 7.67 1.10
C LEU A 239 -9.43 7.94 2.53
N LYS A 240 -9.23 9.15 3.07
CA LYS A 240 -9.55 9.47 4.48
C LYS A 240 -11.03 9.67 4.72
N THR A 241 -11.73 10.35 3.81
CA THR A 241 -13.14 10.71 3.98
C THR A 241 -14.07 9.64 3.41
N GLY A 242 -13.55 8.76 2.55
CA GLY A 242 -14.32 7.79 1.79
C GLY A 242 -15.09 8.38 0.62
N HIS A 243 -14.83 9.65 0.27
CA HIS A 243 -15.49 10.32 -0.85
C HIS A 243 -14.66 11.45 -1.44
N VAL A 244 -14.92 11.78 -2.70
CA VAL A 244 -14.32 12.94 -3.39
C VAL A 244 -15.34 13.53 -4.37
N SER A 245 -15.34 14.85 -4.52
CA SER A 245 -16.23 15.53 -5.47
C SER A 245 -15.92 15.14 -6.92
N ALA A 246 -16.95 14.96 -7.75
CA ALA A 246 -16.77 14.76 -9.19
C ALA A 246 -16.25 16.01 -9.92
N ASP A 247 -16.28 17.16 -9.24
CA ASP A 247 -15.72 18.44 -9.70
C ASP A 247 -14.41 18.77 -8.96
N HIS A 248 -13.76 17.79 -8.33
CA HIS A 248 -12.49 18.02 -7.61
C HIS A 248 -11.41 18.55 -8.57
N PRO A 249 -10.62 19.57 -8.16
CA PRO A 249 -9.63 20.23 -9.03
C PRO A 249 -8.56 19.27 -9.57
N ASP A 250 -8.24 18.20 -8.84
CA ASP A 250 -7.28 17.18 -9.30
C ASP A 250 -7.74 16.44 -10.56
N PHE A 251 -9.03 16.45 -10.93
CA PHE A 251 -9.48 15.92 -12.23
C PHE A 251 -9.17 16.87 -13.40
N LYS A 252 -8.65 18.08 -13.13
CA LYS A 252 -8.22 19.08 -14.12
C LYS A 252 -9.30 19.48 -15.14
N GLU A 253 -10.57 19.37 -14.76
CA GLU A 253 -11.73 19.59 -15.64
C GLU A 253 -11.72 18.74 -16.93
N LEU A 254 -11.01 17.61 -16.91
CA LEU A 254 -10.89 16.69 -18.04
C LEU A 254 -12.15 15.82 -18.23
N GLY A 255 -12.23 15.16 -19.38
CA GLY A 255 -13.38 14.37 -19.83
C GLY A 255 -13.57 13.03 -19.12
N TYR A 256 -13.47 12.98 -17.78
CA TYR A 256 -13.57 11.75 -16.99
C TYR A 256 -14.97 11.47 -16.42
N LYS A 257 -15.83 12.48 -16.31
CA LYS A 257 -17.07 12.37 -15.51
C LYS A 257 -17.95 11.20 -15.91
N ASP A 258 -18.19 11.03 -17.21
CA ASP A 258 -19.08 9.97 -17.69
C ASP A 258 -18.50 8.58 -17.50
N CYS A 259 -17.21 8.38 -17.80
CA CYS A 259 -16.57 7.06 -17.66
C CYS A 259 -16.37 6.68 -16.19
N LEU A 260 -15.97 7.62 -15.32
CA LEU A 260 -15.87 7.39 -13.88
C LEU A 260 -17.24 7.14 -13.26
N ARG A 261 -18.29 7.87 -13.70
CA ARG A 261 -19.66 7.62 -13.24
C ARG A 261 -20.10 6.20 -13.63
N LYS A 262 -19.87 5.74 -14.86
CA LYS A 262 -20.16 4.35 -15.26
C LYS A 262 -19.41 3.35 -14.39
N MET A 263 -18.10 3.53 -14.22
CA MET A 263 -17.23 2.69 -13.39
C MET A 263 -17.71 2.59 -11.93
N CYS A 264 -18.27 3.68 -11.39
CA CYS A 264 -18.73 3.78 -10.01
C CYS A 264 -20.21 3.39 -9.82
N ILE A 265 -21.09 3.53 -10.81
CA ILE A 265 -22.50 3.10 -10.73
C ILE A 265 -22.60 1.59 -10.61
N GLU A 266 -21.79 0.84 -11.37
CA GLU A 266 -21.74 -0.63 -11.27
C GLU A 266 -21.39 -1.13 -9.86
N SER A 267 -20.85 -0.24 -9.03
CA SER A 267 -20.43 -0.49 -7.67
C SER A 267 -21.14 0.41 -6.65
N ASP A 268 -22.31 1.02 -6.93
CA ASP A 268 -23.00 1.90 -5.96
C ASP A 268 -22.09 2.96 -5.30
N SER A 269 -21.01 3.34 -5.98
CA SER A 269 -19.89 4.15 -5.47
C SER A 269 -19.96 5.59 -6.00
N PHE A 270 -21.18 6.04 -6.33
CA PHE A 270 -21.46 7.38 -6.81
C PHE A 270 -22.77 7.88 -6.19
N VAL A 271 -22.70 8.91 -5.34
CA VAL A 271 -23.86 9.46 -4.62
C VAL A 271 -23.94 10.96 -4.90
N GLY A 272 -25.04 11.38 -5.53
CA GLY A 272 -25.24 12.76 -5.96
C GLY A 272 -24.21 13.18 -7.01
N SER A 273 -23.17 13.89 -6.56
CA SER A 273 -22.04 14.37 -7.38
C SER A 273 -20.68 13.98 -6.76
N THR A 274 -20.64 12.91 -5.96
CA THR A 274 -19.44 12.46 -5.27
C THR A 274 -19.15 11.00 -5.59
N TYR A 275 -17.88 10.67 -5.85
CA TYR A 275 -17.39 9.30 -5.91
C TYR A 275 -17.10 8.84 -4.48
N THR A 276 -17.39 7.57 -4.16
CA THR A 276 -17.30 7.05 -2.78
C THR A 276 -16.60 5.69 -2.73
N HIS A 277 -16.12 5.30 -1.55
CA HIS A 277 -15.71 3.92 -1.26
C HIS A 277 -16.20 3.49 0.13
N PRO A 278 -16.44 2.18 0.37
CA PRO A 278 -17.07 1.75 1.61
C PRO A 278 -16.11 1.65 2.80
N PHE A 279 -14.79 1.68 2.55
CA PHE A 279 -13.79 1.46 3.59
C PHE A 279 -13.70 2.62 4.57
N LYS A 280 -13.84 2.33 5.85
CA LYS A 280 -13.62 3.29 6.94
C LYS A 280 -12.17 3.22 7.39
N ILE A 281 -11.27 3.82 6.61
CA ILE A 281 -9.83 3.80 6.90
C ILE A 281 -9.37 5.05 7.67
N LYS A 282 -8.28 4.89 8.42
CA LYS A 282 -7.56 5.97 9.09
C LYS A 282 -6.07 5.80 8.79
N GLU A 283 -5.38 6.90 8.70
CA GLU A 283 -3.93 6.97 8.58
C GLU A 283 -3.25 6.66 9.93
N ALA A 284 -2.18 5.86 9.91
CA ALA A 284 -1.39 5.55 11.10
C ALA A 284 -0.55 6.74 11.57
N TYR A 285 0.01 7.49 10.64
CA TYR A 285 0.87 8.66 10.86
C TYR A 285 0.08 9.98 10.90
N ALA A 286 -1.03 9.99 11.63
CA ALA A 286 -1.82 11.21 11.82
C ALA A 286 -1.03 12.30 12.57
N ASP A 287 -1.53 13.54 12.52
CA ASP A 287 -1.05 14.68 13.32
C ASP A 287 0.38 15.15 13.02
N GLY A 288 0.94 14.81 11.86
CA GLY A 288 2.22 15.35 11.40
C GLY A 288 3.44 14.78 12.12
N VAL A 289 3.34 13.54 12.65
CA VAL A 289 4.45 12.85 13.31
C VAL A 289 5.69 12.75 12.42
N MET A 290 5.49 12.50 11.12
CA MET A 290 6.55 12.50 10.11
C MET A 290 6.45 13.78 9.28
N PRO A 291 7.48 14.64 9.23
CA PRO A 291 7.47 15.83 8.39
C PRO A 291 7.62 15.50 6.89
N TYR A 292 8.22 14.35 6.58
CA TYR A 292 8.43 13.86 5.22
C TYR A 292 8.64 12.35 5.24
N THR A 293 8.28 11.69 4.14
CA THR A 293 8.56 10.28 3.90
C THR A 293 9.48 10.09 2.71
N ASN A 294 9.44 11.00 1.72
CA ASN A 294 10.49 11.16 0.71
C ASN A 294 11.34 12.39 1.06
N TYR A 295 12.66 12.23 1.06
CA TYR A 295 13.62 13.26 1.44
C TYR A 295 14.73 13.35 0.39
N THR A 296 14.53 14.16 -0.64
CA THR A 296 15.55 14.47 -1.66
C THR A 296 16.00 15.93 -1.54
N PHE A 297 16.99 16.34 -2.33
CA PHE A 297 17.40 17.74 -2.38
C PHE A 297 16.25 18.66 -2.84
N ASP A 298 15.58 18.31 -3.94
CA ASP A 298 14.55 19.13 -4.60
C ASP A 298 13.15 18.98 -4.00
N PHE A 299 12.83 17.82 -3.41
CA PHE A 299 11.51 17.53 -2.86
C PHE A 299 11.61 16.87 -1.49
N LYS A 300 10.81 17.37 -0.54
CA LYS A 300 10.63 16.80 0.80
C LYS A 300 9.15 16.83 1.11
N GLY A 301 8.54 15.68 1.36
CA GLY A 301 7.11 15.60 1.60
C GLY A 301 6.65 14.22 2.03
N VAL A 302 5.43 14.16 2.59
CA VAL A 302 4.76 12.92 2.95
C VAL A 302 4.02 12.42 1.71
N ILE A 303 4.50 11.32 1.14
CA ILE A 303 3.89 10.66 -0.03
C ILE A 303 3.69 9.15 0.18
N ASP A 304 4.23 8.60 1.27
CA ASP A 304 4.06 7.21 1.69
C ASP A 304 3.07 7.14 2.84
N TYR A 305 2.22 6.10 2.85
CA TYR A 305 1.16 6.00 3.85
C TYR A 305 0.95 4.56 4.33
N ILE A 306 0.50 4.46 5.59
CA ILE A 306 -0.12 3.25 6.15
C ILE A 306 -1.54 3.62 6.59
N PHE A 307 -2.52 3.13 5.85
CA PHE A 307 -3.94 3.21 6.17
C PHE A 307 -4.44 1.89 6.74
N PHE A 308 -5.36 1.94 7.70
CA PHE A 308 -5.97 0.76 8.29
C PHE A 308 -7.47 0.97 8.55
N SER A 309 -8.23 -0.13 8.57
CA SER A 309 -9.67 -0.09 8.90
C SER A 309 -9.89 0.25 10.37
N ARG A 310 -10.41 1.46 10.66
CA ARG A 310 -10.54 2.00 12.03
C ARG A 310 -11.51 1.25 12.94
N GLN A 311 -12.38 0.42 12.37
CA GLN A 311 -13.34 -0.41 13.12
C GLN A 311 -12.72 -1.73 13.60
N HIS A 312 -11.56 -2.10 13.06
CA HIS A 312 -10.88 -3.36 13.36
C HIS A 312 -9.53 -3.15 14.03
N LEU A 313 -8.83 -2.08 13.64
CA LEU A 313 -7.45 -1.85 14.03
C LEU A 313 -7.35 -0.51 14.76
N SER A 314 -6.49 -0.46 15.79
CA SER A 314 -6.09 0.75 16.50
C SER A 314 -4.56 0.88 16.44
N VAL A 315 -4.05 2.12 16.53
CA VAL A 315 -2.60 2.38 16.54
C VAL A 315 -2.11 2.35 17.97
N LEU A 316 -1.12 1.50 18.26
CA LEU A 316 -0.40 1.49 19.55
C LEU A 316 0.81 2.42 19.53
N GLY A 317 1.48 2.52 18.38
CA GLY A 317 2.64 3.37 18.20
C GLY A 317 3.11 3.38 16.75
N VAL A 318 3.89 4.40 16.43
CA VAL A 318 4.55 4.55 15.14
C VAL A 318 6.02 4.88 15.35
N LEU A 319 6.87 4.49 14.40
CA LEU A 319 8.28 4.91 14.36
C LEU A 319 8.35 6.38 13.95
N GLY A 320 8.99 7.21 14.78
CA GLY A 320 9.20 8.63 14.49
C GLY A 320 10.25 8.90 13.40
N PRO A 321 10.46 10.17 13.05
CA PRO A 321 11.40 10.54 12.00
C PRO A 321 12.85 10.29 12.40
N LEU A 322 13.74 10.29 11.41
CA LEU A 322 15.17 10.46 11.66
C LEU A 322 15.39 11.76 12.45
N ASP A 323 16.35 11.72 13.38
CA ASP A 323 16.70 12.88 14.19
C ASP A 323 17.13 14.06 13.29
N GLN A 324 16.40 15.16 13.41
CA GLN A 324 16.65 16.38 12.66
C GLN A 324 18.04 16.95 12.98
N GLN A 325 18.47 16.85 14.24
CA GLN A 325 19.79 17.32 14.65
C GLN A 325 20.89 16.50 13.98
N TRP A 326 20.71 15.17 13.86
CA TRP A 326 21.65 14.33 13.13
C TRP A 326 21.75 14.71 11.65
N LEU A 327 20.63 15.02 10.98
CA LEU A 327 20.64 15.47 9.59
C LEU A 327 21.41 16.78 9.43
N GLU A 328 21.23 17.73 10.34
CA GLU A 328 21.92 19.03 10.34
C GLU A 328 23.43 18.89 10.62
N GLU A 329 23.80 18.15 11.66
CA GLU A 329 25.20 17.92 12.06
C GLU A 329 26.00 17.21 10.96
N ASN A 330 25.36 16.27 10.26
CA ASN A 330 25.97 15.51 9.17
C ASN A 330 25.77 16.17 7.79
N LYS A 331 25.13 17.35 7.74
CA LYS A 331 24.86 18.13 6.52
C LYS A 331 24.14 17.31 5.44
N VAL A 332 23.18 16.49 5.84
CA VAL A 332 22.39 15.62 4.96
C VAL A 332 21.28 16.46 4.31
N VAL A 333 21.51 16.91 3.09
CA VAL A 333 20.58 17.76 2.34
C VAL A 333 19.51 17.00 1.54
N GLY A 334 19.71 15.69 1.37
CA GLY A 334 18.84 14.76 0.65
C GLY A 334 19.35 13.32 0.79
N CYS A 335 18.47 12.37 0.51
CA CYS A 335 18.72 10.93 0.49
C CYS A 335 18.52 10.38 -0.95
N PRO A 336 19.17 9.26 -1.33
CA PRO A 336 20.00 8.39 -0.50
C PRO A 336 21.29 9.08 -0.02
N HIS A 337 21.83 8.56 1.06
CA HIS A 337 23.07 8.99 1.72
C HIS A 337 23.87 7.73 2.08
N PRO A 338 25.21 7.79 2.26
CA PRO A 338 25.99 6.64 2.77
C PRO A 338 25.40 5.87 3.96
N HIS A 339 24.58 6.53 4.78
CA HIS A 339 23.91 5.95 5.95
C HIS A 339 22.39 5.83 5.81
N VAL A 340 21.81 6.23 4.67
CA VAL A 340 20.36 6.15 4.40
C VAL A 340 20.18 5.61 2.98
N PRO A 341 19.80 4.33 2.80
CA PRO A 341 19.99 3.62 1.53
C PRO A 341 18.85 3.81 0.52
N SER A 342 17.81 4.56 0.86
CA SER A 342 16.71 4.98 -0.01
C SER A 342 16.50 6.49 0.12
N ASP A 343 15.88 7.12 -0.87
CA ASP A 343 15.35 8.48 -0.74
C ASP A 343 14.04 8.55 0.05
N HIS A 344 13.41 7.40 0.28
CA HIS A 344 12.29 7.28 1.20
C HIS A 344 12.75 6.85 2.59
N LEU A 345 11.97 7.21 3.61
CA LEU A 345 12.10 6.74 4.98
C LEU A 345 11.06 5.65 5.24
N PRO A 346 11.41 4.54 5.90
CA PRO A 346 10.46 3.48 6.17
C PRO A 346 9.39 3.92 7.18
N LEU A 347 8.14 3.60 6.90
CA LEU A 347 7.04 3.72 7.84
C LEU A 347 6.86 2.40 8.61
N LEU A 348 6.71 2.50 9.93
CA LEU A 348 6.46 1.37 10.80
C LEU A 348 5.39 1.74 11.83
N ALA A 349 4.28 1.00 11.81
CA ALA A 349 3.20 1.14 12.77
C ALA A 349 2.97 -0.19 13.49
N GLN A 350 2.80 -0.12 14.81
CA GLN A 350 2.28 -1.22 15.61
C GLN A 350 0.76 -1.04 15.72
N LEU A 351 0.01 -2.03 15.23
CA LEU A 351 -1.44 -2.01 15.22
C LEU A 351 -1.99 -3.12 16.13
N GLU A 352 -3.05 -2.81 16.88
CA GLU A 352 -3.82 -3.77 17.64
C GLU A 352 -5.09 -4.14 16.86
N LEU A 353 -5.33 -5.44 16.67
CA LEU A 353 -6.54 -5.96 16.06
C LEU A 353 -7.59 -6.26 17.14
N ALA A 354 -8.69 -5.51 17.12
CA ALA A 354 -9.84 -5.75 17.97
C ALA A 354 -10.55 -7.06 17.57
N LEU A 355 -10.63 -8.01 18.50
CA LEU A 355 -11.39 -9.24 18.30
C LEU A 355 -12.89 -8.94 18.50
N PRO A 356 -13.80 -9.53 17.68
CA PRO A 356 -15.23 -9.42 17.91
C PRO A 356 -15.56 -9.92 19.32
N SER A 357 -16.01 -9.03 20.20
CA SER A 357 -16.54 -9.41 21.50
C SER A 357 -17.85 -10.16 21.30
N ASN A 358 -17.94 -11.41 21.75
CA ASN A 358 -19.21 -12.12 21.88
C ASN A 358 -20.19 -11.22 22.64
N GLY A 359 -21.31 -10.88 22.01
CA GLY A 359 -22.30 -9.97 22.58
C GLY A 359 -22.83 -10.45 23.92
N PHE A 360 -22.27 -9.91 25.00
CA PHE A 360 -22.97 -9.68 26.26
C PHE A 360 -22.69 -8.25 26.69
N VAL A 361 -23.39 -7.31 26.04
CA VAL A 361 -23.60 -6.00 26.64
C VAL A 361 -24.54 -6.22 27.82
N GLN A 362 -23.97 -6.52 29.00
CA GLN A 362 -24.67 -6.20 30.24
C GLN A 362 -24.73 -4.67 30.30
N GLN A 363 -25.90 -4.13 29.98
CA GLN A 363 -26.26 -2.76 30.34
C GLN A 363 -26.04 -2.62 31.85
N ARG A 364 -24.95 -1.97 32.26
CA ARG A 364 -24.84 -1.42 33.60
C ARG A 364 -25.64 -0.12 33.59
N ARG A 365 -26.72 -0.14 34.37
CA ARG A 365 -27.62 0.97 34.66
C ARG A 365 -26.90 2.14 35.29
#